data_AF-A0A830BRC7-F1
#
_entry.id   AF-A0A830BRC7-F1
#
_cell.length_a   1.000
_cell.length_b   1.000
_cell.length_c   1.000
_cell.angle_alpha   90.00
_cell.angle_beta   90.00
_cell.angle_gamma   90.00
#
_symmetry.space_group_name_H-M   'P 1'
#
loop_
_entity.id
_entity.type
_entity.pdbx_description
1 polymer ?
#
loop_
_entity_poly.entity_id
_entity_poly.type
_entity_poly.pdbx_seq_one_letter_code
_entity_poly.pdbx_strand_id
1 'polypeptide(L)'
;GPRPKTQPTKSQPHRHHEEPAEPSPPQSPTASHSPATRSINNAKRRRNLSPRRSCATGNPIDNCWRCDPNWSTRRHRLADCAIGFGKNAVGGKYGRIYTVTDPSHDDPVNPKPGTLRHAAIQPDPLWIIFKSDMVIRLKQELIINSHKTIDGRGASIHIAGSACIAIHHASNIIVHGIHIHDCVKSADAVIRDSPSHAGWWEVSDGDGVAIFGGRNVWIDHCSLSNCNDGLIDAIHAAGLAGGHGGSRWLSWFLYIYIYIYIYIYIYIYIYIYIYIYTTYILMKRFLSYVFA
;
A
#
# COMPACT_ATOMS: atom_id res chain seq x y z
N GLY A 1 29.06 -42.15 75.45
CA GLY A 1 28.20 -41.08 76.02
C GLY A 1 27.51 -40.37 74.89
N PRO A 2 26.24 -39.93 75.03
CA PRO A 2 25.19 -40.52 74.20
C PRO A 2 24.84 -39.79 72.90
N ARG A 3 24.58 -40.65 71.91
CA ARG A 3 23.82 -40.55 70.66
C ARG A 3 22.54 -39.69 70.74
N PRO A 4 22.19 -38.93 69.70
CA PRO A 4 20.81 -38.50 69.46
C PRO A 4 19.94 -39.70 69.02
N LYS A 5 18.70 -39.67 69.51
CA LYS A 5 17.71 -40.75 69.50
C LYS A 5 17.15 -41.03 68.11
N THR A 6 17.12 -42.30 67.75
CA THR A 6 16.22 -42.89 66.74
C THR A 6 14.78 -42.87 67.28
N GLN A 7 13.83 -42.43 66.46
CA GLN A 7 12.39 -42.62 66.66
C GLN A 7 11.79 -43.44 65.51
N PRO A 8 10.71 -44.19 65.77
CA PRO A 8 10.36 -45.39 65.02
C PRO A 8 9.54 -45.13 63.75
N THR A 9 9.72 -46.06 62.81
CA THR A 9 8.90 -46.32 61.63
C THR A 9 7.41 -46.40 61.97
N LYS A 10 6.59 -45.62 61.26
CA LYS A 10 5.15 -45.85 61.10
C LYS A 10 4.81 -45.99 59.62
N SER A 11 3.95 -46.98 59.40
CA SER A 11 3.41 -47.56 58.19
C SER A 11 2.77 -46.58 57.20
N GLN A 12 2.92 -46.89 55.92
CA GLN A 12 2.14 -46.34 54.81
C GLN A 12 0.63 -46.55 54.98
N PRO A 13 -0.18 -45.67 54.38
CA PRO A 13 -1.24 -46.16 53.50
C PRO A 13 -1.09 -45.61 52.08
N HIS A 14 -1.35 -46.49 51.12
CA HIS A 14 -1.40 -46.24 49.69
C HIS A 14 -2.17 -44.95 49.33
N ARG A 15 -1.57 -44.12 48.47
CA ARG A 15 -2.32 -43.19 47.61
C ARG A 15 -2.13 -43.58 46.16
N HIS A 16 -3.27 -43.67 45.49
CA HIS A 16 -3.43 -43.93 44.08
C HIS A 16 -2.58 -42.99 43.24
N HIS A 17 -1.86 -43.56 42.27
CA HIS A 17 -1.30 -42.80 41.15
C HIS A 17 -2.48 -42.37 40.26
N GLU A 18 -2.76 -41.08 40.25
CA GLU A 18 -3.67 -40.45 39.29
C GLU A 18 -2.78 -39.70 38.29
N GLU A 19 -2.85 -40.15 37.04
CA GLU A 19 -2.13 -39.62 35.88
C GLU A 19 -2.60 -38.19 35.59
N PRO A 20 -1.70 -37.21 35.37
CA PRO A 20 -2.12 -35.84 35.11
C PRO A 20 -2.80 -35.74 33.74
N ALA A 21 -4.07 -35.31 33.77
CA ALA A 21 -4.88 -35.07 32.58
C ALA A 21 -4.24 -34.05 31.63
N GLU A 22 -4.27 -34.35 30.33
CA GLU A 22 -3.85 -33.45 29.25
C GLU A 22 -4.63 -32.13 29.28
N PRO A 23 -3.97 -30.97 29.06
CA PRO A 23 -4.66 -29.70 28.97
C PRO A 23 -5.49 -29.63 27.68
N SER A 24 -6.76 -29.23 27.83
CA SER A 24 -7.70 -29.04 26.74
C SER A 24 -7.18 -27.97 25.75
N PRO A 25 -7.39 -28.13 24.43
CA PRO A 25 -6.97 -27.14 23.45
C PRO A 25 -7.70 -25.80 23.67
N PRO A 26 -7.02 -24.65 23.46
CA PRO A 26 -7.62 -23.35 23.69
C PRO A 26 -8.82 -23.14 22.77
N GLN A 27 -9.95 -22.74 23.37
CA GLN A 27 -11.14 -22.35 22.64
C GLN A 27 -10.81 -21.17 21.71
N SER A 28 -11.23 -21.31 20.46
CA SER A 28 -11.08 -20.30 19.41
C SER A 28 -11.66 -18.95 19.88
N PRO A 29 -10.95 -17.83 19.66
CA PRO A 29 -11.45 -16.53 20.08
C PRO A 29 -12.72 -16.22 19.30
N THR A 30 -13.82 -16.04 20.02
CA THR A 30 -15.07 -15.49 19.51
C THR A 30 -14.77 -14.20 18.76
N ALA A 31 -15.22 -14.13 17.51
CA ALA A 31 -14.89 -13.09 16.56
C ALA A 31 -15.19 -11.68 17.11
N SER A 32 -14.17 -11.01 17.64
CA SER A 32 -14.23 -9.57 17.90
C SER A 32 -14.36 -8.87 16.54
N HIS A 33 -15.58 -8.43 16.23
CA HIS A 33 -15.85 -7.69 15.00
C HIS A 33 -15.10 -6.36 15.04
N SER A 34 -13.96 -6.29 14.36
CA SER A 34 -13.25 -5.04 14.14
C SER A 34 -14.19 -4.03 13.44
N PRO A 35 -14.01 -2.72 13.67
CA PRO A 35 -14.80 -1.68 12.99
C PRO A 35 -14.76 -1.80 11.45
N ALA A 36 -13.67 -2.34 10.92
CA ALA A 36 -13.50 -2.61 9.49
C ALA A 36 -14.48 -3.69 9.00
N THR A 37 -14.59 -4.82 9.70
CA THR A 37 -15.55 -5.90 9.38
C THR A 37 -17.00 -5.42 9.45
N ARG A 38 -17.31 -4.53 10.40
CA ARG A 38 -18.63 -3.91 10.56
C ARG A 38 -18.99 -2.99 9.38
N SER A 39 -18.03 -2.22 8.88
CA SER A 39 -18.22 -1.35 7.71
C SER A 39 -18.42 -2.17 6.42
N ILE A 40 -17.65 -3.24 6.24
CA ILE A 40 -17.79 -4.17 5.11
C ILE A 40 -19.17 -4.86 5.13
N ASN A 41 -19.62 -5.33 6.30
CA ASN A 41 -20.92 -6.00 6.42
C ASN A 41 -22.10 -5.05 6.20
N ASN A 42 -22.00 -3.78 6.62
CA ASN A 42 -22.99 -2.75 6.32
C ASN A 42 -23.02 -2.41 4.81
N ALA A 43 -21.87 -2.42 4.13
CA ALA A 43 -21.80 -2.27 2.68
C ALA A 43 -22.44 -3.46 1.93
N LYS A 44 -22.32 -4.69 2.45
CA LYS A 44 -23.02 -5.86 1.89
C LYS A 44 -24.54 -5.78 2.04
N ARG A 45 -25.06 -5.35 3.19
CA ARG A 45 -26.51 -5.22 3.44
C ARG A 45 -27.20 -4.12 2.61
N ARG A 46 -26.48 -3.04 2.25
CA ARG A 46 -27.02 -1.95 1.43
C ARG A 46 -27.17 -2.27 -0.07
N ARG A 47 -26.69 -3.43 -0.54
CA ARG A 47 -26.81 -3.83 -1.95
C ARG A 47 -28.25 -4.12 -2.41
N ASN A 48 -29.22 -4.22 -1.50
CA ASN A 48 -30.56 -4.72 -1.84
C ASN A 48 -31.74 -3.73 -1.74
N LEU A 49 -31.58 -2.44 -1.42
CA LEU A 49 -32.75 -1.51 -1.35
C LEU A 49 -32.44 -0.06 -1.76
N SER A 50 -31.95 0.19 -2.97
CA SER A 50 -32.04 1.53 -3.58
C SER A 50 -32.03 1.46 -5.11
N PRO A 51 -32.81 2.28 -5.82
CA PRO A 51 -32.66 2.44 -7.27
C PRO A 51 -31.20 2.80 -7.53
N ARG A 52 -30.55 2.10 -8.46
CA ARG A 52 -29.14 2.34 -8.84
C ARG A 52 -28.91 3.84 -9.01
N ARG A 53 -28.24 4.49 -8.05
CA ARG A 53 -27.57 5.77 -8.32
C ARG A 53 -26.60 5.46 -9.46
N SER A 54 -26.77 6.11 -10.62
CA SER A 54 -26.02 5.85 -11.86
C SER A 54 -24.50 5.92 -11.73
N CYS A 55 -23.98 6.36 -10.58
CA CYS A 55 -22.56 6.52 -10.28
C CYS A 55 -22.00 5.51 -9.24
N ALA A 56 -22.83 4.65 -8.65
CA ALA A 56 -22.33 3.71 -7.64
C ALA A 56 -21.36 2.67 -8.27
N THR A 57 -20.07 2.75 -7.94
CA THR A 57 -19.03 1.81 -8.40
C THR A 57 -19.02 0.50 -7.62
N GLY A 58 -19.74 0.46 -6.49
CA GLY A 58 -19.73 -0.65 -5.54
C GLY A 58 -18.59 -0.59 -4.51
N ASN A 59 -17.62 0.32 -4.69
CA ASN A 59 -16.56 0.59 -3.71
C ASN A 59 -16.96 1.76 -2.79
N PRO A 60 -16.94 1.60 -1.45
CA PRO A 60 -17.40 2.63 -0.50
C PRO A 60 -16.56 3.92 -0.52
N ILE A 61 -15.25 3.84 -0.81
CA ILE A 61 -14.37 5.01 -0.94
C ILE A 61 -14.80 5.81 -2.17
N ASP A 62 -14.87 5.17 -3.33
CA ASP A 62 -15.23 5.84 -4.58
C ASP A 62 -16.64 6.42 -4.53
N ASN A 63 -17.60 5.67 -3.99
CA ASN A 63 -18.98 6.13 -3.83
C ASN A 63 -19.09 7.40 -2.96
N CYS A 64 -18.10 7.68 -2.09
CA CYS A 64 -18.08 8.85 -1.22
C CYS A 64 -17.72 10.14 -1.96
N TRP A 65 -16.82 10.09 -2.95
CA TRP A 65 -16.32 11.28 -3.64
C TRP A 65 -16.61 11.32 -5.15
N ARG A 66 -16.61 10.18 -5.85
CA ARG A 66 -16.68 10.11 -7.31
C ARG A 66 -18.04 10.55 -7.86
N CYS A 67 -19.08 10.45 -7.03
CA CYS A 67 -20.45 10.86 -7.38
C CYS A 67 -20.78 12.29 -7.00
N ASP A 68 -19.80 13.07 -6.58
CA ASP A 68 -19.97 14.48 -6.37
C ASP A 68 -19.85 15.24 -7.70
N PRO A 69 -20.95 15.76 -8.29
CA PRO A 69 -20.86 16.52 -9.54
C PRO A 69 -20.05 17.83 -9.37
N ASN A 70 -19.89 18.29 -8.13
CA ASN A 70 -19.13 19.48 -7.75
C ASN A 70 -17.78 19.11 -7.13
N TRP A 71 -17.21 17.94 -7.44
CA TRP A 71 -15.93 17.50 -6.88
C TRP A 71 -14.80 18.53 -7.14
N SER A 72 -14.83 19.22 -8.28
CA SER A 72 -13.81 20.18 -8.69
C SER A 72 -13.79 21.44 -7.81
N THR A 73 -14.95 21.88 -7.32
CA THR A 73 -15.08 23.00 -6.37
C THR A 73 -15.03 22.53 -4.91
N ARG A 74 -15.21 21.23 -4.66
CA ARG A 74 -15.16 20.60 -3.33
C ARG A 74 -14.04 19.56 -3.20
N ARG A 75 -12.87 19.83 -3.79
CA ARG A 75 -11.75 18.88 -3.89
C ARG A 75 -11.38 18.23 -2.56
N HIS A 76 -11.33 19.04 -1.49
CA HIS A 76 -11.00 18.64 -0.13
C HIS A 76 -11.89 17.53 0.44
N ARG A 77 -13.12 17.36 -0.08
CA ARG A 77 -14.06 16.32 0.37
C ARG A 77 -13.50 14.91 0.22
N LEU A 78 -12.57 14.68 -0.72
CA LEU A 78 -11.90 13.40 -0.88
C LEU A 78 -11.27 12.90 0.44
N ALA A 79 -10.71 13.79 1.26
CA ALA A 79 -10.05 13.44 2.52
C ALA A 79 -10.99 12.83 3.58
N ASP A 80 -12.31 12.94 3.41
CA ASP A 80 -13.31 12.33 4.31
C ASP A 80 -13.72 10.91 3.88
N CYS A 81 -13.19 10.42 2.76
CA CYS A 81 -13.63 9.17 2.14
C CYS A 81 -12.72 7.98 2.44
N ALA A 82 -11.56 8.21 3.07
CA ALA A 82 -10.62 7.15 3.41
C ALA A 82 -11.21 6.16 4.43
N ILE A 83 -10.90 4.88 4.27
CA ILE A 83 -11.24 3.81 5.21
C ILE A 83 -9.98 2.97 5.52
N GLY A 84 -10.07 2.06 6.49
CA GLY A 84 -8.94 1.21 6.88
C GLY A 84 -7.95 1.92 7.80
N PHE A 85 -6.68 1.49 7.81
CA PHE A 85 -5.64 2.05 8.69
C PHE A 85 -5.23 3.48 8.31
N GLY A 86 -5.29 3.83 7.02
CA GLY A 86 -5.03 5.18 6.51
C GLY A 86 -6.18 6.18 6.69
N LYS A 87 -7.32 5.79 7.28
CA LYS A 87 -8.54 6.61 7.34
C LYS A 87 -8.40 7.99 7.98
N ASN A 88 -7.36 8.19 8.80
CA ASN A 88 -7.09 9.44 9.49
C ASN A 88 -6.19 10.39 8.67
N ALA A 89 -5.76 9.99 7.47
CA ALA A 89 -4.99 10.84 6.57
C ALA A 89 -5.87 11.99 6.07
N VAL A 90 -5.73 13.16 6.69
CA VAL A 90 -6.45 14.37 6.28
C VAL A 90 -5.72 15.17 5.19
N GLY A 91 -4.46 14.82 4.89
CA GLY A 91 -3.67 15.50 3.88
C GLY A 91 -3.61 17.01 4.11
N GLY A 92 -3.77 17.77 3.02
CA GLY A 92 -3.88 19.23 3.02
C GLY A 92 -5.29 19.78 3.17
N LYS A 93 -6.27 19.02 3.68
CA LYS A 93 -7.71 19.38 3.69
C LYS A 93 -8.03 20.78 4.21
N TYR A 94 -7.32 21.23 5.24
CA TYR A 94 -7.53 22.54 5.88
C TYR A 94 -6.59 23.63 5.34
N GLY A 95 -5.86 23.31 4.29
CA GLY A 95 -4.95 24.20 3.61
C GLY A 95 -5.58 24.94 2.43
N ARG A 96 -4.79 25.84 1.86
CA ARG A 96 -5.11 26.44 0.57
C ARG A 96 -4.76 25.48 -0.57
N ILE A 97 -5.38 25.69 -1.72
CA ILE A 97 -4.98 25.04 -2.96
C ILE A 97 -3.66 25.64 -3.43
N TYR A 98 -2.71 24.77 -3.81
CA TYR A 98 -1.50 25.13 -4.52
C TYR A 98 -1.55 24.51 -5.91
N THR A 99 -1.45 25.34 -6.96
CA THR A 99 -1.45 24.84 -8.33
C THR A 99 -0.03 24.75 -8.86
N VAL A 100 0.39 23.53 -9.20
CA VAL A 100 1.64 23.29 -9.94
C VAL A 100 1.43 23.74 -11.39
N THR A 101 2.33 24.61 -11.84
CA THR A 101 2.31 25.21 -13.16
C THR A 101 3.56 24.91 -13.98
N ASP A 102 4.62 24.42 -13.32
CA ASP A 102 5.92 24.19 -13.94
C ASP A 102 6.45 22.78 -13.60
N PRO A 103 6.53 21.87 -14.59
CA PRO A 103 7.07 20.53 -14.39
C PRO A 103 8.58 20.43 -14.69
N SER A 104 9.21 21.48 -15.23
CA SER A 104 10.53 21.43 -15.86
C SER A 104 11.69 21.87 -14.97
N HIS A 105 11.43 22.77 -14.01
CA HIS A 105 12.46 23.35 -13.15
C HIS A 105 12.58 22.66 -11.80
N ASP A 106 12.75 21.34 -11.78
CA ASP A 106 13.08 20.65 -10.52
C ASP A 106 14.49 21.03 -10.05
N ASP A 107 14.59 21.49 -8.82
CA ASP A 107 15.83 21.84 -8.14
C ASP A 107 15.77 21.30 -6.70
N PRO A 108 16.54 20.24 -6.37
CA PRO A 108 16.53 19.62 -5.06
C PRO A 108 16.86 20.57 -3.91
N VAL A 109 17.63 21.63 -4.16
CA VAL A 109 18.14 22.54 -3.13
C VAL A 109 17.36 23.86 -3.12
N ASN A 110 16.96 24.39 -4.28
CA ASN A 110 16.31 25.69 -4.41
C ASN A 110 15.03 25.61 -5.25
N PRO A 111 14.00 24.86 -4.80
CA PRO A 111 12.79 24.66 -5.57
C PRO A 111 12.02 25.98 -5.76
N LYS A 112 11.62 26.27 -7.00
CA LYS A 112 10.91 27.51 -7.34
C LYS A 112 9.40 27.41 -7.06
N PRO A 113 8.74 28.50 -6.60
CA PRO A 113 7.29 28.58 -6.60
C PRO A 113 6.69 28.22 -7.96
N GLY A 114 5.56 27.52 -7.96
CA GLY A 114 4.94 26.92 -9.15
C GLY A 114 5.37 25.47 -9.43
N THR A 115 6.44 24.96 -8.81
CA THR A 115 6.86 23.55 -8.92
C THR A 115 6.20 22.66 -7.86
N LEU A 116 6.17 21.34 -8.12
CA LEU A 116 5.72 20.34 -7.14
C LEU A 116 6.62 20.28 -5.91
N ARG A 117 7.95 20.28 -6.10
CA ARG A 117 8.91 20.24 -4.98
C ARG A 117 8.77 21.42 -4.03
N HIS A 118 8.58 22.62 -4.56
CA HIS A 118 8.34 23.78 -3.72
C HIS A 118 7.08 23.60 -2.87
N ALA A 119 6.00 23.09 -3.46
CA ALA A 119 4.74 22.84 -2.74
C ALA A 119 4.89 21.78 -1.64
N ALA A 120 5.61 20.69 -1.95
CA ALA A 120 5.76 19.53 -1.07
C ALA A 120 6.44 19.87 0.27
N ILE A 121 7.36 20.84 0.27
CA ILE A 121 8.15 21.20 1.47
C ILE A 121 7.56 22.33 2.30
N GLN A 122 6.48 22.99 1.85
CA GLN A 122 5.90 24.11 2.60
C GLN A 122 5.44 23.67 4.00
N PRO A 123 5.54 24.54 5.03
CA PRO A 123 5.14 24.19 6.39
C PRO A 123 3.62 24.10 6.51
N ASP A 124 2.89 24.95 5.79
CA ASP A 124 1.43 24.98 5.83
C ASP A 124 0.80 23.73 5.19
N PRO A 125 -0.40 23.33 5.63
CA PRO A 125 -1.20 22.36 4.90
C PRO A 125 -1.46 22.83 3.47
N LEU A 126 -1.26 21.97 2.47
CA LEU A 126 -1.51 22.31 1.07
C LEU A 126 -2.23 21.19 0.33
N TRP A 127 -3.27 21.57 -0.41
CA TRP A 127 -3.90 20.71 -1.40
C TRP A 127 -3.32 21.03 -2.79
N ILE A 128 -2.40 20.20 -3.22
CA ILE A 128 -1.60 20.40 -4.43
C ILE A 128 -2.36 19.82 -5.62
N ILE A 129 -2.66 20.67 -6.59
CA ILE A 129 -3.28 20.32 -7.87
C ILE A 129 -2.38 20.72 -9.03
N PHE A 130 -2.77 20.35 -10.24
CA PHE A 130 -1.98 20.58 -11.45
C PHE A 130 -2.78 21.39 -12.47
N LYS A 131 -2.10 22.35 -13.11
CA LYS A 131 -2.73 23.24 -14.10
C LYS A 131 -3.14 22.50 -15.38
N SER A 132 -2.37 21.50 -15.78
CA SER A 132 -2.52 20.72 -17.00
C SER A 132 -1.85 19.37 -16.83
N ASP A 133 -1.95 18.52 -17.86
CA ASP A 133 -1.18 17.29 -17.97
C ASP A 133 0.31 17.60 -17.90
N MET A 134 1.07 16.79 -17.16
CA MET A 134 2.48 17.03 -16.88
C MET A 134 3.22 15.71 -16.64
N VAL A 135 4.45 15.65 -17.18
CA VAL A 135 5.47 14.67 -16.78
C VAL A 135 6.52 15.41 -15.97
N ILE A 136 6.65 15.07 -14.70
CA ILE A 136 7.56 15.68 -13.73
C ILE A 136 8.72 14.71 -13.53
N ARG A 137 9.91 15.13 -13.98
CA ARG A 137 11.14 14.36 -13.83
C ARG A 137 11.97 14.95 -12.70
N LEU A 138 11.93 14.31 -11.54
CA LEU A 138 12.62 14.78 -10.34
C LEU A 138 14.11 14.47 -10.44
N LYS A 139 14.99 15.40 -10.06
CA LYS A 139 16.45 15.17 -10.05
C LYS A 139 16.90 14.31 -8.87
N GLN A 140 16.17 14.38 -7.78
CA GLN A 140 16.37 13.65 -6.52
C GLN A 140 15.00 13.31 -5.92
N GLU A 141 14.94 12.45 -4.90
CA GLU A 141 13.65 12.10 -4.28
C GLU A 141 12.86 13.34 -3.86
N LEU A 142 11.55 13.30 -4.09
CA LEU A 142 10.63 14.34 -3.65
C LEU A 142 10.28 14.09 -2.18
N ILE A 143 10.95 14.83 -1.29
CA ILE A 143 10.61 14.82 0.13
C ILE A 143 9.27 15.55 0.35
N ILE A 144 8.30 14.85 0.92
CA ILE A 144 6.97 15.40 1.22
C ILE A 144 6.84 15.68 2.71
N ASN A 145 6.60 16.95 3.08
CA ASN A 145 6.30 17.32 4.46
C ASN A 145 4.89 16.93 4.89
N SER A 146 4.64 17.02 6.19
CA SER A 146 3.32 16.73 6.76
C SER A 146 2.21 17.62 6.17
N HIS A 147 0.97 17.14 6.24
CA HIS A 147 -0.25 17.85 5.82
C HIS A 147 -0.28 18.22 4.33
N LYS A 148 0.07 17.27 3.46
CA LYS A 148 0.06 17.46 2.01
C LYS A 148 -0.94 16.54 1.36
N THR A 149 -1.67 17.07 0.38
CA THR A 149 -2.38 16.24 -0.59
C THR A 149 -1.79 16.50 -1.97
N ILE A 150 -1.39 15.46 -2.69
CA ILE A 150 -1.13 15.51 -4.13
C ILE A 150 -2.37 14.95 -4.82
N ASP A 151 -3.13 15.79 -5.52
CA ASP A 151 -4.39 15.45 -6.16
C ASP A 151 -4.29 15.63 -7.69
N GLY A 152 -4.12 14.51 -8.40
CA GLY A 152 -4.05 14.46 -9.85
C GLY A 152 -5.39 14.62 -10.57
N ARG A 153 -6.53 14.67 -9.87
CA ARG A 153 -7.84 14.74 -10.55
C ARG A 153 -7.94 15.98 -11.44
N GLY A 154 -8.30 15.73 -12.71
CA GLY A 154 -8.47 16.76 -13.74
C GLY A 154 -7.26 16.95 -14.66
N ALA A 155 -6.17 16.20 -14.46
CA ALA A 155 -5.00 16.19 -15.34
C ALA A 155 -4.32 14.81 -15.31
N SER A 156 -3.60 14.45 -16.38
CA SER A 156 -2.73 13.26 -16.42
C SER A 156 -1.35 13.63 -15.90
N ILE A 157 -1.04 13.20 -14.68
CA ILE A 157 0.19 13.58 -13.97
C ILE A 157 1.08 12.37 -13.80
N HIS A 158 2.30 12.49 -14.31
CA HIS A 158 3.32 11.46 -14.23
C HIS A 158 4.50 11.97 -13.43
N ILE A 159 4.92 11.23 -12.40
CA ILE A 159 6.24 11.37 -11.76
C ILE A 159 7.06 10.19 -12.28
N ALA A 160 7.99 10.46 -13.21
CA ALA A 160 8.60 9.38 -13.96
C ALA A 160 10.00 9.62 -14.52
N GLY A 161 10.70 8.52 -14.79
CA GLY A 161 11.97 8.48 -15.53
C GLY A 161 13.19 8.97 -14.74
N SER A 162 13.09 8.99 -13.41
CA SER A 162 14.12 9.45 -12.46
C SER A 162 13.74 9.07 -11.02
N ALA A 163 14.24 9.77 -10.00
CA ALA A 163 13.77 9.64 -8.62
C ALA A 163 12.25 9.90 -8.48
N CYS A 164 11.65 9.36 -7.42
CA CYS A 164 10.21 9.46 -7.16
C CYS A 164 9.92 9.98 -5.74
N ILE A 165 8.91 9.46 -5.04
CA ILE A 165 8.37 10.06 -3.81
C ILE A 165 9.02 9.43 -2.57
N ALA A 166 9.43 10.28 -1.62
CA ALA A 166 9.84 9.87 -0.28
C ALA A 166 9.04 10.61 0.80
N ILE A 167 8.45 9.84 1.71
CA ILE A 167 7.73 10.32 2.91
C ILE A 167 8.56 9.94 4.12
N HIS A 168 9.32 10.88 4.64
CA HIS A 168 10.28 10.65 5.73
C HIS A 168 9.84 11.39 7.00
N HIS A 169 9.50 10.63 8.06
CA HIS A 169 9.02 11.13 9.35
C HIS A 169 7.87 12.15 9.25
N ALA A 170 7.03 12.04 8.22
CA ALA A 170 5.92 12.96 7.98
C ALA A 170 4.56 12.29 8.21
N SER A 171 3.56 13.10 8.53
CA SER A 171 2.21 12.65 8.85
C SER A 171 1.13 13.35 8.05
N ASN A 172 -0.02 12.70 7.92
CA ASN A 172 -1.20 13.25 7.24
C ASN A 172 -0.90 13.60 5.78
N ILE A 173 -0.63 12.57 4.98
CA ILE A 173 -0.32 12.71 3.56
C ILE A 173 -1.34 11.94 2.75
N ILE A 174 -1.83 12.55 1.67
CA ILE A 174 -2.65 11.90 0.66
C ILE A 174 -1.95 12.02 -0.68
N VAL A 175 -1.76 10.90 -1.39
CA VAL A 175 -1.31 10.89 -2.78
C VAL A 175 -2.42 10.23 -3.58
N HIS A 176 -3.04 10.98 -4.49
CA HIS A 176 -4.24 10.55 -5.18
C HIS A 176 -4.21 10.81 -6.68
N GLY A 177 -4.53 9.79 -7.47
CA GLY A 177 -4.85 9.94 -8.88
C GLY A 177 -3.67 10.34 -9.77
N ILE A 178 -2.45 9.90 -9.46
CA ILE A 178 -1.25 10.16 -10.25
C ILE A 178 -0.59 8.86 -10.75
N HIS A 179 0.24 8.99 -11.77
CA HIS A 179 1.07 7.92 -12.32
C HIS A 179 2.51 8.05 -11.79
N ILE A 180 3.05 6.97 -11.23
CA ILE A 180 4.41 6.93 -10.67
C ILE A 180 5.12 5.75 -11.32
N HIS A 181 6.10 5.98 -12.18
CA HIS A 181 6.70 4.89 -12.93
C HIS A 181 8.10 5.19 -13.45
N ASP A 182 8.83 4.16 -13.87
CA ASP A 182 10.21 4.30 -14.34
C ASP A 182 11.09 4.99 -13.28
N CYS A 183 10.82 4.70 -12.00
CA CYS A 183 11.58 5.25 -10.90
C CYS A 183 12.94 4.58 -10.85
N VAL A 184 14.01 5.36 -10.72
CA VAL A 184 15.39 4.84 -10.68
C VAL A 184 16.15 5.42 -9.49
N LYS A 185 17.24 4.75 -9.11
CA LYS A 185 18.14 5.22 -8.07
C LYS A 185 18.66 6.62 -8.39
N SER A 186 18.69 7.46 -7.36
CA SER A 186 19.33 8.77 -7.40
C SER A 186 20.55 8.77 -6.49
N ALA A 187 21.63 9.41 -6.96
CA ALA A 187 22.87 9.51 -6.19
C ALA A 187 22.66 10.35 -4.93
N ASP A 188 23.58 10.23 -3.98
CA ASP A 188 23.67 11.09 -2.81
C ASP A 188 23.71 12.57 -3.20
N ALA A 189 22.98 13.40 -2.46
CA ALA A 189 22.87 14.82 -2.75
C ALA A 189 22.38 15.62 -1.54
N VAL A 190 22.56 16.94 -1.61
CA VAL A 190 21.85 17.85 -0.73
C VAL A 190 20.42 18.00 -1.22
N ILE A 191 19.44 17.74 -0.35
CA ILE A 191 18.01 17.90 -0.64
C ILE A 191 17.39 18.81 0.42
N ARG A 192 16.62 19.79 -0.04
CA ARG A 192 15.80 20.66 0.79
C ARG A 192 14.53 19.93 1.21
N ASP A 193 14.35 19.77 2.52
CA ASP A 193 13.17 19.13 3.12
C ASP A 193 12.21 20.16 3.76
N SER A 194 12.65 21.40 3.97
CA SER A 194 11.82 22.51 4.47
C SER A 194 12.34 23.86 3.97
N PRO A 195 11.57 24.97 4.10
CA PRO A 195 12.05 26.28 3.65
C PRO A 195 13.35 26.71 4.32
N SER A 196 13.62 26.24 5.54
CA SER A 196 14.78 26.64 6.35
C SER A 196 15.89 25.59 6.43
N HIS A 197 15.67 24.36 5.94
CA HIS A 197 16.64 23.28 6.07
C HIS A 197 16.85 22.53 4.74
N ALA A 198 18.12 22.27 4.43
CA ALA A 198 18.55 21.36 3.40
C ALA A 198 19.71 20.54 3.97
N GLY A 199 19.64 19.23 3.80
CA GLY A 199 20.58 18.28 4.40
C GLY A 199 21.12 17.32 3.36
N TRP A 200 22.12 16.54 3.77
CA TRP A 200 22.66 15.46 2.97
C TRP A 200 21.75 14.24 3.00
N TRP A 201 21.44 13.67 1.84
CA TRP A 201 20.66 12.44 1.68
C TRP A 201 21.51 11.41 0.94
N GLU A 202 21.40 10.16 1.38
CA GLU A 202 22.09 9.03 0.76
C GLU A 202 21.43 8.59 -0.56
N VAL A 203 22.04 7.62 -1.21
CA VAL A 203 21.54 7.04 -2.46
C VAL A 203 20.15 6.45 -2.25
N SER A 204 19.21 6.77 -3.13
CA SER A 204 17.87 6.17 -3.10
C SER A 204 17.84 4.81 -3.79
N ASP A 205 16.91 3.95 -3.37
CA ASP A 205 16.73 2.62 -3.97
C ASP A 205 15.92 2.63 -5.27
N GLY A 206 15.28 3.75 -5.58
CA GLY A 206 14.48 3.93 -6.79
C GLY A 206 13.06 3.38 -6.64
N ASP A 207 12.51 3.49 -5.44
CA ASP A 207 11.12 3.14 -5.15
C ASP A 207 10.14 4.11 -5.79
N GLY A 208 8.92 3.65 -6.06
CA GLY A 208 7.82 4.53 -6.46
C GLY A 208 7.40 5.48 -5.32
N VAL A 209 7.08 4.91 -4.17
CA VAL A 209 6.74 5.64 -2.94
C VAL A 209 7.43 4.98 -1.75
N ALA A 210 8.49 5.61 -1.24
CA ALA A 210 9.13 5.21 0.01
C ALA A 210 8.46 5.91 1.20
N ILE A 211 8.07 5.16 2.22
CA ILE A 211 7.45 5.64 3.46
C ILE A 211 8.29 5.16 4.64
N PHE A 212 9.01 6.10 5.25
CA PHE A 212 9.89 5.86 6.38
C PHE A 212 9.39 6.59 7.62
N GLY A 213 8.91 5.82 8.60
CA GLY A 213 8.38 6.40 9.85
C GLY A 213 7.16 7.32 9.65
N GLY A 214 6.44 7.16 8.54
CA GLY A 214 5.25 7.94 8.21
C GLY A 214 4.01 7.50 8.99
N ARG A 215 3.07 8.43 9.22
CA ARG A 215 1.80 8.14 9.90
C ARG A 215 0.62 8.79 9.20
N ASN A 216 -0.52 8.10 9.16
CA ASN A 216 -1.72 8.61 8.47
C ASN A 216 -1.41 8.98 7.01
N VAL A 217 -0.91 8.01 6.25
CA VAL A 217 -0.64 8.14 4.81
C VAL A 217 -1.72 7.38 4.06
N TRP A 218 -2.25 7.99 3.00
CA TRP A 218 -3.23 7.37 2.11
C TRP A 218 -2.80 7.53 0.65
N ILE A 219 -2.40 6.42 0.03
CA ILE A 219 -2.10 6.32 -1.40
C ILE A 219 -3.35 5.73 -2.08
N ASP A 220 -3.97 6.48 -2.99
CA ASP A 220 -5.30 6.16 -3.54
C ASP A 220 -5.36 6.40 -5.04
N HIS A 221 -5.95 5.49 -5.82
CA HIS A 221 -6.08 5.63 -7.29
C HIS A 221 -4.77 6.01 -8.01
N CYS A 222 -3.61 5.64 -7.45
CA CYS A 222 -2.33 5.84 -8.11
C CYS A 222 -2.02 4.65 -9.01
N SER A 223 -1.42 4.91 -10.17
CA SER A 223 -0.89 3.87 -11.05
C SER A 223 0.62 3.77 -10.83
N LEU A 224 1.11 2.63 -10.35
CA LEU A 224 2.53 2.41 -10.09
C LEU A 224 3.07 1.28 -10.97
N SER A 225 4.21 1.50 -11.63
CA SER A 225 4.81 0.47 -12.50
C SER A 225 6.30 0.71 -12.76
N ASN A 226 7.04 -0.35 -13.10
CA ASN A 226 8.41 -0.28 -13.60
C ASN A 226 9.37 0.58 -12.75
N CYS A 227 9.28 0.50 -11.41
CA CYS A 227 10.25 1.12 -10.51
C CYS A 227 11.46 0.20 -10.33
N ASN A 228 12.61 0.77 -10.03
CA ASN A 228 13.87 0.04 -9.95
C ASN A 228 13.89 -0.97 -8.79
N ASP A 229 13.30 -0.62 -7.65
CA ASP A 229 13.16 -1.50 -6.50
C ASP A 229 11.68 -1.71 -6.13
N GLY A 230 11.18 -1.16 -5.02
CA GLY A 230 9.79 -1.27 -4.60
C GLY A 230 8.82 -0.34 -5.35
N LEU A 231 7.57 -0.78 -5.56
CA LEU A 231 6.51 0.17 -5.98
C LEU A 231 6.09 1.05 -4.79
N ILE A 232 5.90 0.42 -3.62
CA ILE A 232 5.61 1.10 -2.35
C ILE A 232 6.36 0.37 -1.24
N ASP A 233 7.19 1.11 -0.53
CA ASP A 233 7.92 0.63 0.63
C ASP A 233 7.41 1.34 1.88
N ALA A 234 6.97 0.57 2.88
CA ALA A 234 6.46 1.11 4.13
C ALA A 234 7.21 0.48 5.29
N ILE A 235 8.22 1.19 5.78
CA ILE A 235 9.15 0.71 6.80
C ILE A 235 9.14 1.60 8.04
N HIS A 236 9.33 0.93 9.17
CA HIS A 236 9.38 1.57 10.47
C HIS A 236 10.84 1.59 10.93
N ALA A 237 11.52 2.75 10.84
CA ALA A 237 12.79 2.88 11.51
C ALA A 237 12.59 3.11 13.00
N ALA A 238 12.70 2.02 13.75
CA ALA A 238 13.25 2.12 15.08
C ALA A 238 14.75 2.47 14.93
N GLY A 239 15.03 3.78 14.95
CA GLY A 239 16.33 4.41 15.22
C GLY A 239 17.58 3.81 14.58
N LEU A 240 18.05 4.41 13.49
CA LEU A 240 19.48 4.51 13.19
C LEU A 240 19.76 5.88 12.57
N ALA A 241 19.91 6.88 13.43
CA ALA A 241 20.62 8.11 13.11
C ALA A 241 21.66 8.33 14.21
N GLY A 242 22.93 8.02 13.89
CA GLY A 242 24.12 8.54 14.57
C GLY A 242 24.66 7.76 15.77
N GLY A 243 25.91 7.29 15.66
CA GLY A 243 26.83 7.16 16.81
C GLY A 243 27.49 5.79 17.00
N HIS A 244 28.82 5.81 17.08
CA HIS A 244 29.70 4.66 17.31
C HIS A 244 29.36 3.78 18.53
N GLY A 245 29.57 2.46 18.36
CA GLY A 245 30.13 1.56 19.38
C GLY A 245 29.15 0.86 20.34
N GLY A 246 29.19 -0.49 20.33
CA GLY A 246 28.84 -1.29 21.51
C GLY A 246 27.70 -2.31 21.35
N SER A 247 28.09 -3.54 21.00
CA SER A 247 27.55 -4.82 21.50
C SER A 247 26.04 -4.99 21.81
N ARG A 248 25.40 -5.72 20.88
CA ARG A 248 24.49 -6.88 21.02
C ARG A 248 23.41 -6.90 22.13
N TRP A 249 22.24 -7.31 21.63
CA TRP A 249 21.07 -7.90 22.28
C TRP A 249 19.98 -6.90 22.64
N LEU A 250 18.87 -6.94 21.89
CA LEU A 250 17.52 -6.88 22.43
C LEU A 250 16.53 -7.54 21.47
N SER A 251 15.52 -8.13 22.08
CA SER A 251 14.75 -9.28 21.63
C SER A 251 13.82 -9.01 20.44
N TRP A 252 13.77 -9.98 19.52
CA TRP A 252 12.88 -9.98 18.36
C TRP A 252 11.47 -10.42 18.76
N PHE A 253 10.48 -9.56 18.61
CA PHE A 253 9.10 -9.98 18.34
C PHE A 253 8.51 -9.08 17.26
N LEU A 254 8.75 -9.45 15.99
CA LEU A 254 8.02 -8.91 14.86
C LEU A 254 7.04 -9.99 14.39
N TYR A 255 5.76 -9.83 14.70
CA TYR A 255 4.71 -10.60 14.05
C TYR A 255 4.57 -10.09 12.61
N ILE A 256 5.31 -10.69 11.67
CA ILE A 256 5.13 -10.44 10.25
C ILE A 256 3.97 -11.33 9.77
N TYR A 257 2.81 -10.74 9.52
CA TYR A 257 1.77 -11.40 8.72
C TYR A 257 2.09 -11.21 7.24
N ILE A 258 2.77 -12.19 6.65
CA ILE A 258 3.01 -12.24 5.19
C ILE A 258 1.70 -12.70 4.52
N TYR A 259 1.00 -11.79 3.84
CA TYR A 259 -0.08 -12.15 2.93
C TYR A 259 0.50 -12.46 1.56
N ILE A 260 0.73 -13.75 1.27
CA ILE A 260 1.15 -14.22 -0.05
C ILE A 260 -0.11 -14.29 -0.93
N TYR A 261 -0.25 -13.35 -1.87
CA TYR A 261 -1.25 -13.45 -2.94
C TYR A 261 -0.73 -14.38 -4.04
N ILE A 262 -1.11 -15.66 -3.99
CA ILE A 262 -0.83 -16.61 -5.06
C ILE A 262 -1.84 -16.36 -6.20
N TYR A 263 -1.39 -15.75 -7.30
CA TYR A 263 -2.16 -15.70 -8.54
C TYR A 263 -2.09 -17.05 -9.24
N ILE A 264 -3.11 -17.88 -9.07
CA ILE A 264 -3.25 -19.14 -9.82
C ILE A 264 -3.79 -18.79 -11.22
N TYR A 265 -2.92 -18.81 -12.23
CA TYR A 265 -3.34 -18.75 -13.63
C TYR A 265 -3.86 -20.14 -14.04
N ILE A 266 -5.18 -20.30 -14.13
CA ILE A 266 -5.80 -21.50 -14.66
C ILE A 266 -5.74 -21.44 -16.19
N TYR A 267 -4.83 -22.18 -16.80
CA TYR A 267 -4.83 -22.40 -18.25
C TYR A 267 -5.92 -23.41 -18.60
N ILE A 268 -6.99 -22.95 -19.26
CA ILE A 268 -8.04 -23.82 -19.79
C ILE A 268 -7.57 -24.34 -21.15
N TYR A 269 -7.15 -25.61 -21.20
CA TYR A 269 -6.92 -26.31 -22.47
C TYR A 269 -8.26 -26.77 -23.04
N ILE A 270 -8.67 -26.17 -24.17
CA ILE A 270 -9.84 -26.61 -24.93
C ILE A 270 -9.36 -27.63 -25.96
N TYR A 271 -9.69 -28.90 -25.75
CA TYR A 271 -9.51 -29.94 -26.77
C TYR A 271 -10.70 -29.92 -27.73
N ILE A 272 -10.47 -29.49 -28.97
CA ILE A 272 -11.47 -29.57 -30.05
C ILE A 272 -11.27 -30.91 -30.76
N TYR A 273 -12.19 -31.85 -30.55
CA TYR A 273 -12.25 -33.09 -31.32
C TYR A 273 -13.05 -32.84 -32.60
N ILE A 274 -12.36 -32.78 -33.73
CA ILE A 274 -12.98 -32.73 -35.06
C ILE A 274 -13.24 -34.16 -35.50
N TYR A 275 -14.50 -34.60 -35.44
CA TYR A 275 -14.92 -35.86 -36.05
C TYR A 275 -15.18 -35.65 -37.54
N ILE A 276 -14.23 -36.07 -38.37
CA ILE A 276 -14.41 -36.13 -39.82
C ILE A 276 -15.22 -37.40 -40.12
N TYR A 277 -16.51 -37.23 -40.40
CA TYR A 277 -17.32 -38.31 -40.97
C TYR A 277 -16.93 -38.49 -42.45
N THR A 278 -16.06 -39.44 -42.73
CA THR A 278 -15.81 -39.89 -44.10
C THR A 278 -17.07 -40.59 -44.60
N THR A 279 -17.93 -39.88 -45.34
CA THR A 279 -18.97 -40.52 -46.12
C THR A 279 -18.32 -41.41 -47.18
N TYR A 280 -18.47 -42.72 -47.01
CA TYR A 280 -18.03 -43.83 -47.87
C TYR A 280 -18.64 -43.81 -49.30
N ILE A 281 -18.95 -42.65 -49.86
CA ILE A 281 -19.64 -42.52 -51.16
C ILE A 281 -18.66 -42.21 -52.30
N LEU A 282 -17.42 -41.81 -52.01
CA LEU A 282 -16.40 -41.54 -53.05
C LEU A 282 -15.44 -42.71 -53.35
N MET A 283 -15.31 -43.70 -52.46
CA MET A 283 -14.38 -44.82 -52.69
C MET A 283 -14.92 -45.89 -53.65
N LYS A 284 -16.25 -46.03 -53.80
CA LYS A 284 -16.82 -46.93 -54.81
C LYS A 284 -16.71 -46.39 -56.25
N ARG A 285 -16.61 -45.08 -56.44
CA ARG A 285 -16.46 -44.48 -57.79
C ARG A 285 -15.02 -44.45 -58.28
N PHE A 286 -14.04 -44.45 -57.38
CA PHE A 286 -12.62 -44.46 -57.72
C PHE A 286 -12.09 -45.87 -58.03
N LEU A 287 -12.56 -46.90 -57.32
CA LEU A 287 -12.14 -48.30 -57.54
C LEU A 287 -12.64 -48.90 -58.87
N SER A 288 -13.75 -48.41 -59.44
CA SER A 288 -14.22 -48.84 -60.77
C SER A 288 -13.48 -48.18 -61.94
N TYR A 289 -12.71 -47.11 -61.69
CA TYR A 289 -11.95 -46.39 -62.74
C TYR A 289 -10.47 -46.78 -62.80
N VAL A 290 -9.94 -47.47 -61.78
CA VAL A 290 -8.51 -47.82 -61.67
C VAL A 290 -8.25 -49.33 -61.92
N PHE A 291 -9.28 -50.18 -61.89
CA PHE A 291 -9.14 -51.63 -62.11
C PHE A 291 -10.04 -52.19 -63.24
N ALA A 292 -10.30 -51.39 -64.28
CA ALA A 292 -10.81 -51.88 -65.56
C ALA A 292 -9.64 -52.13 -66.52
#